data_AF-A0A846QPK6-F1
#
_entry.id   AF-A0A846QPK6-F1
#
_cell.length_a   1.000
_cell.length_b   1.000
_cell.length_c   1.000
_cell.angle_alpha   90.00
_cell.angle_beta   90.00
_cell.angle_gamma   90.00
#
_symmetry.space_group_name_H-M   'P 1'
#
loop_
_entity.id
_entity.type
_entity.pdbx_description
1 polymer ?
#
loop_
_entity_poly.entity_id
_entity_poly.type
_entity_poly.pdbx_seq_one_letter_code
_entity_poly.pdbx_strand_id
1 'polypeptide(L)'
;MRHRTFVLLIVGLALVAAAFPCVSSAFAAEVAVSWRPDDEQSTIRGRADALGAGFVRAVHADALALLPGELSEERSALLRERLAVTARDYVQSYSELGFEESEDGEGRLKTLRLDVTVNRPALKKELKRLGVFYTVRGTRPFELRLSGDASGAWAELGRLQSLTGVYARTGAEPLVSLVFGEDGLWSGTISSADESWTEVDKELDALWIRLWAHHFTRPGADAGMLTSLTLTVRGWYAADGVKGFDAELSTWEKARESAELVRVDMLPDGIAAMWKVTTLDRDALVARLDAYLPSRGLSYSFEALP
;
A
#
# COMPACT_ATOMS: atom_id res chain seq x y z
N MET A 1 -83.77 -12.82 -10.75
CA MET A 1 -83.79 -12.59 -9.28
C MET A 1 -82.36 -12.29 -8.85
N ARG A 2 -82.05 -11.03 -8.49
CA ARG A 2 -81.60 -10.56 -7.15
C ARG A 2 -80.29 -11.23 -6.68
N HIS A 3 -79.21 -10.57 -6.26
CA HIS A 3 -78.89 -9.18 -5.95
C HIS A 3 -77.35 -8.97 -6.00
N ARG A 4 -76.96 -7.71 -6.27
CA ARG A 4 -75.69 -6.99 -5.95
C ARG A 4 -74.91 -7.52 -4.71
N THR A 5 -73.58 -7.34 -4.68
CA THR A 5 -72.86 -6.42 -3.76
C THR A 5 -71.37 -6.27 -4.16
N PHE A 6 -70.87 -5.04 -4.04
CA PHE A 6 -69.53 -4.52 -4.29
C PHE A 6 -68.75 -4.53 -2.96
N VAL A 7 -67.49 -5.00 -2.88
CA VAL A 7 -66.54 -4.58 -1.81
C VAL A 7 -65.11 -4.59 -2.37
N LEU A 8 -64.50 -3.40 -2.34
CA LEU A 8 -63.08 -3.11 -2.47
C LEU A 8 -62.30 -3.63 -1.25
N LEU A 9 -61.11 -4.20 -1.43
CA LEU A 9 -60.07 -4.13 -0.40
C LEU A 9 -58.67 -4.16 -1.01
N ILE A 10 -58.02 -3.00 -0.92
CA ILE A 10 -56.61 -2.72 -1.18
C ILE A 10 -55.85 -3.00 0.11
N VAL A 11 -54.86 -3.91 0.08
CA VAL A 11 -53.68 -3.93 0.97
C VAL A 11 -52.60 -4.63 0.13
N GLY A 12 -51.58 -3.97 -0.42
CA GLY A 12 -50.52 -3.30 0.32
C GLY A 12 -49.35 -4.27 0.53
N LEU A 13 -48.72 -4.76 -0.55
CA LEU A 13 -47.50 -5.58 -0.44
C LEU A 13 -46.29 -4.65 -0.52
N ALA A 14 -45.70 -4.38 0.64
CA ALA A 14 -44.48 -3.62 0.81
C ALA A 14 -43.31 -4.32 0.10
N LEU A 15 -42.73 -3.65 -0.89
CA LEU A 15 -41.49 -4.04 -1.53
C LEU A 15 -40.35 -3.74 -0.54
N VAL A 16 -39.86 -4.78 0.15
CA VAL A 16 -38.65 -4.68 0.97
C VAL A 16 -37.48 -4.53 0.01
N ALA A 17 -37.09 -3.28 -0.23
CA ALA A 17 -35.81 -2.96 -0.86
C ALA A 17 -34.72 -3.43 0.11
N ALA A 18 -34.09 -4.55 -0.21
CA ALA A 18 -32.86 -4.98 0.41
C ALA A 18 -31.79 -3.94 0.14
N ALA A 19 -31.59 -3.03 1.10
CA ALA A 19 -30.39 -2.23 1.18
C ALA A 19 -29.23 -3.21 1.33
N PHE A 20 -28.51 -3.47 0.24
CA PHE A 20 -27.20 -4.08 0.33
C PHE A 20 -26.30 -3.10 1.09
N PRO A 21 -25.87 -3.41 2.32
CA PRO A 21 -24.81 -2.63 2.91
C PRO A 21 -23.59 -2.83 2.00
N CYS A 22 -23.01 -1.72 1.56
CA CYS A 22 -21.68 -1.71 0.95
C CYS A 22 -20.73 -2.18 2.04
N VAL A 23 -20.50 -3.49 2.11
CA VAL A 23 -19.48 -4.05 2.99
C VAL A 23 -18.17 -3.63 2.35
N SER A 24 -17.57 -2.57 2.87
CA SER A 24 -16.14 -2.31 2.69
C SER A 24 -15.45 -3.63 2.95
N SER A 25 -14.93 -4.25 1.89
CA SER A 25 -14.27 -5.55 2.00
C SER A 25 -13.02 -5.32 2.83
N ALA A 26 -13.12 -5.53 4.13
CA ALA A 26 -11.97 -5.70 4.99
C ALA A 26 -11.28 -6.96 4.45
N PHE A 27 -10.21 -6.77 3.69
CA PHE A 27 -9.37 -7.86 3.22
C PHE A 27 -8.65 -8.41 4.45
N ALA A 28 -9.28 -9.38 5.10
CA ALA A 28 -8.68 -10.14 6.17
C ALA A 28 -7.84 -11.25 5.53
N ALA A 29 -6.56 -11.32 5.89
CA ALA A 29 -5.62 -12.27 5.33
C ALA A 29 -5.54 -13.50 6.25
N GLU A 30 -5.89 -14.67 5.71
CA GLU A 30 -5.65 -15.94 6.40
C GLU A 30 -4.16 -16.25 6.38
N VAL A 31 -3.57 -16.40 7.57
CA VAL A 31 -2.16 -16.74 7.75
C VAL A 31 -2.00 -17.93 8.69
N ALA A 32 -1.12 -18.85 8.32
CA ALA A 32 -0.71 -19.96 9.17
C ALA A 32 0.72 -19.74 9.66
N VAL A 33 0.95 -20.00 10.94
CA VAL A 33 2.29 -19.98 11.55
C VAL A 33 2.53 -21.35 12.17
N SER A 34 3.54 -22.04 11.67
CA SER A 34 3.93 -23.36 12.15
C SER A 34 5.29 -23.27 12.84
N TRP A 35 5.43 -23.92 13.99
CA TRP A 35 6.67 -23.96 14.76
C TRP A 35 6.83 -25.28 15.51
N ARG A 36 8.10 -25.64 15.77
CA ARG A 36 8.47 -26.77 16.62
C ARG A 36 8.98 -26.21 17.96
N PRO A 37 8.28 -26.46 19.09
CA PRO A 37 8.70 -25.92 20.39
C PRO A 37 10.06 -26.43 20.85
N ASP A 38 10.39 -27.64 20.44
CA ASP A 38 11.57 -28.38 20.87
C ASP A 38 12.78 -28.14 19.93
N ASP A 39 12.62 -27.33 18.87
CA ASP A 39 13.70 -26.93 17.99
C ASP A 39 14.47 -25.73 18.58
N GLU A 40 15.77 -25.92 18.84
CA GLU A 40 16.64 -24.88 19.37
C GLU A 40 16.80 -23.70 18.39
N GLN A 41 16.68 -23.95 17.08
CA GLN A 41 16.80 -22.93 16.03
C GLN A 41 15.51 -22.13 15.82
N SER A 42 14.38 -22.59 16.37
CA SER A 42 13.11 -21.87 16.27
C SER A 42 13.13 -20.59 17.12
N THR A 43 12.79 -19.47 16.49
CA THR A 43 12.57 -18.18 17.18
C THR A 43 11.21 -18.11 17.87
N ILE A 44 10.29 -19.03 17.56
CA ILE A 44 8.95 -19.10 18.13
C ILE A 44 8.96 -20.13 19.27
N ARG A 45 8.84 -19.64 20.50
CA ARG A 45 8.86 -20.48 21.72
C ARG A 45 7.46 -20.80 22.23
N GLY A 46 6.47 -19.96 21.91
CA GLY A 46 5.10 -20.17 22.32
C GLY A 46 4.05 -19.52 21.42
N ARG A 47 2.79 -19.65 21.84
CA ARG A 47 1.64 -19.10 21.12
C ARG A 47 1.73 -17.58 20.92
N ALA A 48 2.26 -16.85 21.91
CA ALA A 48 2.42 -15.40 21.81
C ALA A 48 3.40 -15.01 20.70
N ASP A 49 4.53 -15.72 20.59
CA ASP A 49 5.50 -15.50 19.51
C ASP A 49 4.91 -15.89 18.16
N ALA A 50 4.14 -16.97 18.10
CA ALA A 50 3.46 -17.42 16.89
C ALA A 50 2.40 -16.39 16.42
N LEU A 51 1.66 -15.80 17.36
CA LEU A 51 0.73 -14.71 17.07
C LEU A 51 1.47 -13.49 16.52
N GLY A 52 2.59 -13.09 17.14
CA GLY A 52 3.44 -12.02 16.66
C GLY A 52 3.96 -12.29 15.23
N ALA A 53 4.50 -13.48 14.98
CA ALA A 53 4.95 -13.90 13.65
C ALA A 53 3.80 -13.91 12.62
N GLY A 54 2.58 -14.23 13.05
CA GLY A 54 1.37 -14.18 12.23
C GLY A 54 1.04 -12.76 11.80
N PHE A 55 1.13 -11.79 12.71
CA PHE A 55 0.96 -10.37 12.37
C PHE A 55 2.02 -9.89 11.40
N VAL A 56 3.30 -10.23 11.62
CA VAL A 56 4.38 -9.87 10.67
C VAL A 56 4.10 -10.46 9.29
N ARG A 57 3.67 -11.72 9.21
CA ARG A 57 3.36 -12.39 7.94
C ARG A 57 2.18 -11.71 7.22
N ALA A 58 1.10 -11.40 7.93
CA ALA A 58 -0.07 -10.74 7.36
C ALA A 58 0.27 -9.32 6.87
N VAL A 59 0.92 -8.52 7.71
CA VAL A 59 1.33 -7.14 7.37
C VAL A 59 2.31 -7.12 6.20
N HIS A 60 3.27 -8.04 6.15
CA HIS A 60 4.20 -8.14 5.03
C HIS A 60 3.50 -8.57 3.73
N ALA A 61 2.58 -9.54 3.78
CA ALA A 61 1.79 -9.94 2.62
C ALA A 61 0.96 -8.78 2.06
N ASP A 62 0.29 -8.03 2.94
CA ASP A 62 -0.47 -6.85 2.56
C ASP A 62 0.42 -5.72 2.04
N ALA A 63 1.63 -5.56 2.60
CA ALA A 63 2.61 -4.61 2.11
C ALA A 63 2.97 -4.89 0.65
N LEU A 64 3.28 -6.15 0.31
CA LEU A 64 3.56 -6.57 -1.07
C LEU A 64 2.33 -6.41 -1.99
N ALA A 65 1.13 -6.66 -1.46
CA ALA A 65 -0.12 -6.47 -2.18
C ALA A 65 -0.47 -4.99 -2.44
N LEU A 66 0.13 -4.05 -1.71
CA LEU A 66 -0.05 -2.61 -1.91
C LEU A 66 0.97 -2.01 -2.87
N LEU A 67 2.10 -2.67 -3.10
CA LEU A 67 3.14 -2.17 -3.99
C LEU A 67 2.69 -2.20 -5.46
N PRO A 68 3.07 -1.18 -6.25
CA PRO A 68 2.80 -1.12 -7.68
C PRO A 68 3.74 -2.05 -8.49
N GLY A 69 4.49 -2.94 -7.86
CA GLY A 69 5.43 -3.83 -8.52
C GLY A 69 5.90 -4.93 -7.56
N GLU A 70 6.83 -5.76 -8.02
CA GLU A 70 7.42 -6.84 -7.23
C GLU A 70 8.78 -6.42 -6.68
N LEU A 71 9.06 -6.78 -5.42
CA LEU A 71 10.38 -6.60 -4.82
C LEU A 71 11.25 -7.84 -5.10
N SER A 72 12.56 -7.65 -5.18
CA SER A 72 13.50 -8.76 -5.09
C SER A 72 13.39 -9.45 -3.72
N GLU A 73 13.80 -10.72 -3.65
CA GLU A 73 13.76 -11.50 -2.40
C GLU A 73 14.51 -10.80 -1.26
N GLU A 74 15.69 -10.25 -1.55
CA GLU A 74 16.50 -9.48 -0.59
C GLU A 74 15.72 -8.27 -0.04
N ARG A 75 15.15 -7.45 -0.91
CA ARG A 75 14.40 -6.25 -0.49
C ARG A 75 13.12 -6.60 0.25
N SER A 76 12.45 -7.69 -0.15
CA SER A 76 11.28 -8.21 0.56
C SER A 76 11.64 -8.68 1.96
N ALA A 77 12.78 -9.37 2.13
CA ALA A 77 13.27 -9.78 3.45
C ALA A 77 13.57 -8.58 4.35
N LEU A 78 14.26 -7.55 3.83
CA LEU A 78 14.54 -6.31 4.56
C LEU A 78 13.27 -5.55 4.95
N LEU A 79 12.28 -5.49 4.05
CA LEU A 79 10.99 -4.89 4.35
C LEU A 79 10.27 -5.65 5.48
N ARG A 80 10.30 -6.99 5.44
CA ARG A 80 9.71 -7.83 6.49
C ARG A 80 10.38 -7.60 7.83
N GLU A 81 11.72 -7.54 7.88
CA GLU A 81 12.48 -7.23 9.10
C GLU A 81 12.09 -5.86 9.67
N ARG A 82 12.00 -4.85 8.82
CA ARG A 82 11.59 -3.50 9.23
C ARG A 82 10.16 -3.50 9.80
N LEU A 83 9.22 -4.13 9.09
CA LEU A 83 7.83 -4.20 9.51
C LEU A 83 7.65 -5.04 10.78
N ALA A 84 8.55 -6.00 11.06
CA ALA A 84 8.45 -6.83 12.26
C ALA A 84 8.48 -6.00 13.57
N VAL A 85 9.16 -4.85 13.56
CA VAL A 85 9.26 -3.95 14.72
C VAL A 85 7.92 -3.28 15.05
N THR A 86 7.10 -2.99 14.04
CA THR A 86 5.87 -2.20 14.16
C THR A 86 4.62 -2.91 13.62
N ALA A 87 4.70 -4.21 13.31
CA ALA A 87 3.62 -4.96 12.66
C ALA A 87 2.29 -4.84 13.41
N ARG A 88 2.34 -4.87 14.75
CA ARG A 88 1.16 -4.75 15.61
C ARG A 88 0.42 -3.41 15.42
N ASP A 89 1.12 -2.33 15.10
CA ASP A 89 0.53 -1.00 14.92
C ASP A 89 -0.34 -0.93 13.65
N TYR A 90 -0.13 -1.86 12.72
CA TYR A 90 -0.91 -1.97 11.49
C TYR A 90 -2.05 -3.00 11.59
N VAL A 91 -2.14 -3.79 12.66
CA VAL A 91 -3.23 -4.76 12.84
C VAL A 91 -4.45 -4.06 13.45
N GLN A 92 -5.57 -4.05 12.73
CA GLN A 92 -6.84 -3.49 13.22
C GLN A 92 -7.59 -4.48 14.10
N SER A 93 -7.65 -5.74 13.66
CA SER A 93 -8.28 -6.83 14.37
C SER A 93 -7.70 -8.16 13.90
N TYR A 94 -7.91 -9.21 14.69
CA TYR A 94 -7.61 -10.57 14.27
C TYR A 94 -8.58 -11.55 14.92
N SER A 95 -8.73 -12.72 14.30
CA SER A 95 -9.43 -13.89 14.85
C SER A 95 -8.54 -15.11 14.74
N GLU A 96 -8.55 -15.96 15.76
CA GLU A 96 -7.87 -17.26 15.70
C GLU A 96 -8.81 -18.27 15.04
N LEU A 97 -8.45 -18.74 13.85
CA LEU A 97 -9.26 -19.72 13.11
C LEU A 97 -9.05 -21.14 13.63
N GLY A 98 -7.89 -21.43 14.20
CA GLY A 98 -7.59 -22.74 14.76
C GLY A 98 -6.18 -22.86 15.28
N PHE A 99 -6.01 -23.85 16.15
CA PHE A 99 -4.71 -24.27 16.67
C PHE A 99 -4.62 -25.78 16.55
N GLU A 100 -3.63 -26.26 15.80
CA GLU A 100 -3.38 -27.66 15.55
C GLU A 100 -2.04 -28.06 16.16
N GLU A 101 -2.01 -29.23 16.80
CA GLU A 101 -0.78 -29.87 17.26
C GLU A 101 -0.72 -31.24 16.61
N SER A 102 0.41 -31.51 15.98
CA SER A 102 0.69 -32.77 15.31
C SER A 102 2.08 -33.24 15.70
N GLU A 103 2.32 -34.53 15.68
CA GLU A 103 3.62 -35.13 15.94
C GLU A 103 4.04 -35.91 14.70
N ASP A 104 5.26 -35.65 14.23
CA ASP A 104 5.87 -36.34 13.10
C ASP A 104 7.27 -36.86 13.47
N GLY A 105 7.98 -37.44 12.50
CA GLY A 105 9.33 -38.01 12.71
C GLY A 105 10.39 -36.98 13.14
N GLU A 106 10.08 -35.68 13.10
CA GLU A 106 10.94 -34.56 13.51
C GLU A 106 10.41 -33.88 14.79
N GLY A 107 9.44 -34.48 15.47
CA GLY A 107 8.90 -34.03 16.76
C GLY A 107 7.55 -33.31 16.65
N ARG A 108 7.22 -32.50 17.68
CA ARG A 108 5.93 -31.81 17.77
C ARG A 108 5.90 -30.57 16.90
N LEU A 109 4.97 -30.52 15.95
CA LEU A 109 4.66 -29.37 15.11
C LEU A 109 3.35 -28.73 15.58
N LYS A 110 3.42 -27.45 15.96
CA LYS A 110 2.27 -26.62 16.32
C LYS A 110 1.98 -25.65 15.20
N THR A 111 0.70 -25.50 14.84
CA THR A 111 0.25 -24.56 13.81
C THR A 111 -0.88 -23.70 14.34
N LEU A 112 -0.71 -22.38 14.26
CA LEU A 112 -1.73 -21.38 14.57
C LEU A 112 -2.24 -20.77 13.26
N ARG A 113 -3.54 -20.88 12.99
CA ARG A 113 -4.20 -20.19 11.88
C ARG A 113 -4.91 -18.94 12.39
N LEU A 114 -4.68 -17.83 11.70
CA LEU A 114 -5.20 -16.52 12.04
C LEU A 114 -5.88 -15.92 10.82
N ASP A 115 -6.94 -15.16 11.08
CA ASP A 115 -7.49 -14.20 10.14
C ASP A 115 -7.15 -12.80 10.64
N VAL A 116 -6.38 -12.03 9.86
CA VAL A 116 -5.82 -10.74 10.31
C VAL A 116 -6.29 -9.62 9.40
N THR A 117 -6.96 -8.62 9.97
CA THR A 117 -7.34 -7.40 9.26
C THR A 117 -6.27 -6.33 9.45
N VAL A 118 -5.68 -5.88 8.34
CA VAL A 118 -4.58 -4.89 8.33
C VAL A 118 -5.09 -3.50 7.95
N ASN A 119 -4.58 -2.47 8.63
CA ASN A 119 -4.77 -1.07 8.29
C ASN A 119 -3.96 -0.71 7.03
N ARG A 120 -4.47 -1.12 5.86
CA ARG A 120 -3.85 -0.87 4.56
C ARG A 120 -3.55 0.61 4.30
N PRO A 121 -4.42 1.59 4.64
CA PRO A 121 -4.08 3.01 4.50
C PRO A 121 -2.85 3.44 5.29
N ALA A 122 -2.74 3.04 6.57
CA ALA A 122 -1.58 3.35 7.39
C ALA A 122 -0.30 2.64 6.89
N LEU A 123 -0.43 1.39 6.46
CA LEU A 123 0.66 0.62 5.89
C LEU A 123 1.16 1.21 4.56
N LYS A 124 0.25 1.62 3.66
CA LYS A 124 0.61 2.30 2.41
C LYS A 124 1.35 3.61 2.67
N LYS A 125 0.92 4.38 3.66
CA LYS A 125 1.62 5.60 4.09
C LYS A 125 3.05 5.28 4.58
N GLU A 126 3.24 4.20 5.33
CA GLU A 126 4.57 3.75 5.73
C GLU A 126 5.43 3.33 4.54
N LEU A 127 4.90 2.55 3.60
CA LEU A 127 5.63 2.14 2.39
C LEU A 127 6.12 3.32 1.55
N LYS A 128 5.33 4.39 1.49
CA LYS A 128 5.73 5.66 0.87
C LYS A 128 6.83 6.36 1.67
N ARG A 129 6.66 6.43 3.00
CA ARG A 129 7.62 7.03 3.92
C ARG A 129 8.99 6.34 3.85
N LEU A 130 9.01 5.02 3.68
CA LEU A 130 10.23 4.23 3.47
C LEU A 130 10.82 4.37 2.06
N GLY A 131 10.09 4.98 1.11
CA GLY A 131 10.50 5.05 -0.30
C GLY A 131 10.22 3.79 -1.12
N VAL A 132 9.93 2.65 -0.47
CA VAL A 132 9.70 1.34 -1.11
C VAL A 132 8.60 1.41 -2.17
N PHE A 133 7.52 2.15 -1.89
CA PHE A 133 6.41 2.35 -2.82
C PHE A 133 6.86 2.97 -4.16
N TYR A 134 7.83 3.89 -4.10
CA TYR A 134 8.32 4.65 -5.25
C TYR A 134 9.49 3.98 -5.98
N THR A 135 10.22 3.10 -5.30
CA THR A 135 11.46 2.48 -5.82
C THR A 135 11.31 0.99 -6.14
N VAL A 136 10.11 0.41 -6.02
CA VAL A 136 9.87 -1.01 -6.33
C VAL A 136 10.16 -1.34 -7.80
N ARG A 137 9.94 -0.40 -8.72
CA ARG A 137 10.19 -0.59 -10.18
C ARG A 137 11.57 -0.14 -10.65
N GLY A 138 12.35 0.49 -9.79
CA GLY A 138 13.64 1.03 -10.16
C GLY A 138 14.29 1.77 -9.01
N THR A 139 15.58 1.52 -8.82
CA THR A 139 16.35 2.20 -7.79
C THR A 139 16.69 3.63 -8.20
N ARG A 140 16.90 4.49 -7.20
CA ARG A 140 17.18 5.92 -7.43
C ARG A 140 18.62 6.27 -7.05
N PRO A 141 19.37 6.97 -7.92
CA PRO A 141 20.69 7.45 -7.57
C PRO A 141 20.60 8.60 -6.57
N PHE A 142 21.61 8.73 -5.71
CA PHE A 142 21.81 9.90 -4.84
C PHE A 142 23.30 10.09 -4.56
N GLU A 143 23.76 11.30 -4.21
CA GLU A 143 25.14 11.49 -3.78
C GLU A 143 25.25 11.27 -2.27
N LEU A 144 26.23 10.47 -1.82
CA LEU A 144 26.50 10.24 -0.40
C LEU A 144 27.81 10.91 0.01
N ARG A 145 27.77 11.71 1.07
CA ARG A 145 28.96 12.22 1.78
C ARG A 145 28.95 11.69 3.20
N LEU A 146 30.01 11.00 3.59
CA LEU A 146 30.20 10.48 4.94
C LEU A 146 31.41 11.17 5.57
N SER A 147 31.27 11.58 6.83
CA SER A 147 32.34 12.18 7.61
C SER A 147 32.22 11.84 9.10
N GLY A 148 33.25 12.12 9.88
CA GLY A 148 33.38 11.64 11.26
C GLY A 148 33.85 10.18 11.35
N ASP A 149 33.75 9.57 12.53
CA ASP A 149 34.11 8.16 12.74
C ASP A 149 33.00 7.20 12.26
N ALA A 150 32.63 7.32 10.99
CA ALA A 150 31.57 6.55 10.35
C ALA A 150 32.08 5.23 9.72
N SER A 151 33.30 4.81 10.03
CA SER A 151 34.01 3.72 9.33
C SER A 151 33.30 2.36 9.42
N GLY A 152 32.55 2.11 10.50
CA GLY A 152 31.75 0.90 10.68
C GLY A 152 30.34 0.92 10.05
N ALA A 153 29.90 2.06 9.50
CA ALA A 153 28.51 2.24 9.08
C ALA A 153 28.16 1.66 7.70
N TRP A 154 29.16 1.27 6.89
CA TRP A 154 28.96 0.89 5.50
C TRP A 154 28.03 -0.32 5.29
N ALA A 155 28.12 -1.34 6.15
CA ALA A 155 27.24 -2.50 6.06
C ALA A 155 25.78 -2.12 6.31
N GLU A 156 25.54 -1.30 7.33
CA GLU A 156 24.21 -0.81 7.66
C GLU A 156 23.66 0.13 6.58
N LEU A 157 24.49 1.03 6.05
CA LEU A 157 24.12 1.88 4.93
C LEU A 157 23.78 1.09 3.67
N GLY A 158 24.49 0.00 3.38
CA GLY A 158 24.16 -0.91 2.29
C GLY A 158 22.78 -1.54 2.48
N ARG A 159 22.49 -2.03 3.69
CA ARG A 159 21.17 -2.57 4.06
C ARG A 159 20.06 -1.55 3.88
N LEU A 160 20.28 -0.33 4.38
CA LEU A 160 19.33 0.77 4.31
C LEU A 160 19.10 1.25 2.87
N GLN A 161 20.14 1.27 2.04
CA GLN A 161 20.06 1.55 0.60
C GLN A 161 19.24 0.50 -0.14
N SER A 162 19.48 -0.79 0.13
CA SER A 162 18.69 -1.89 -0.43
C SER A 162 17.21 -1.77 -0.04
N LEU A 163 16.91 -1.51 1.23
CA LEU A 163 15.53 -1.35 1.72
C LEU A 163 14.82 -0.20 1.00
N THR A 164 15.35 1.02 1.09
CA THR A 164 14.71 2.21 0.52
C THR A 164 14.76 2.26 -1.01
N GLY A 165 15.61 1.43 -1.63
CA GLY A 165 15.76 1.32 -3.09
C GLY A 165 16.50 2.50 -3.69
N VAL A 166 17.56 2.96 -3.01
CA VAL A 166 18.42 4.06 -3.47
C VAL A 166 19.86 3.56 -3.56
N TYR A 167 20.68 4.18 -4.42
CA TYR A 167 22.08 3.80 -4.59
C TYR A 167 22.99 5.03 -4.72
N ALA A 168 24.17 4.97 -4.11
CA ALA A 168 25.12 6.07 -4.15
C ALA A 168 25.74 6.22 -5.56
N ARG A 169 25.73 7.45 -6.08
CA ARG A 169 26.38 7.83 -7.34
C ARG A 169 26.84 9.29 -7.25
N THR A 170 28.13 9.53 -7.52
CA THR A 170 28.71 10.88 -7.52
C THR A 170 27.99 11.81 -8.50
N GLY A 171 27.66 13.03 -8.06
CA GLY A 171 26.97 14.03 -8.88
C GLY A 171 25.48 13.75 -9.08
N ALA A 172 24.89 12.81 -8.34
CA ALA A 172 23.45 12.58 -8.36
C ALA A 172 22.72 13.43 -7.31
N GLU A 173 21.47 13.76 -7.59
CA GLU A 173 20.56 14.38 -6.61
C GLU A 173 19.54 13.35 -6.11
N PRO A 174 19.14 13.41 -4.82
CA PRO A 174 19.59 14.39 -3.81
C PRO A 174 21.00 14.11 -3.28
N LEU A 175 21.64 15.13 -2.69
CA LEU A 175 22.85 14.96 -1.89
C LEU A 175 22.46 14.63 -0.45
N VAL A 176 22.99 13.52 0.08
CA VAL A 176 22.85 13.09 1.47
C VAL A 176 24.21 13.18 2.15
N SER A 177 24.32 14.04 3.17
CA SER A 177 25.51 14.16 4.00
C SER A 177 25.22 13.55 5.37
N LEU A 178 26.07 12.64 5.84
CA LEU A 178 25.97 11.98 7.15
C LEU A 178 27.26 12.22 7.93
N VAL A 179 27.12 12.58 9.20
CA VAL A 179 28.22 12.88 10.12
C VAL A 179 27.98 12.11 11.41
N PHE A 180 28.97 11.33 11.84
CA PHE A 180 28.97 10.74 13.19
C PHE A 180 29.84 11.60 14.12
N GLY A 181 29.21 12.21 15.12
CA GLY A 181 29.84 13.14 16.05
C GLY A 181 30.55 12.46 17.23
N GLU A 182 31.45 13.19 17.87
CA GLU A 182 32.13 12.76 19.11
C GLU A 182 31.16 12.64 20.30
N ASP A 183 29.98 13.24 20.20
CA ASP A 183 28.86 13.13 21.15
C ASP A 183 28.10 11.80 21.03
N GLY A 184 28.50 10.94 20.09
CA GLY A 184 27.85 9.65 19.83
C GLY A 184 26.51 9.79 19.09
N LEU A 185 26.25 10.93 18.45
CA LEU A 185 25.07 11.17 17.64
C LEU A 185 25.39 11.19 16.16
N TRP A 186 24.45 10.69 15.36
CA TRP A 186 24.42 10.90 13.92
C TRP A 186 23.68 12.19 13.60
N SER A 187 24.29 13.03 12.77
CA SER A 187 23.62 14.14 12.09
C SER A 187 23.59 13.86 10.60
N GLY A 188 22.46 14.14 9.97
CA GLY A 188 22.33 13.97 8.53
C GLY A 188 21.55 15.09 7.87
N THR A 189 21.92 15.41 6.64
CA THR A 189 21.24 16.41 5.82
C THR A 189 20.95 15.81 4.45
N ILE A 190 19.71 15.95 3.97
CA ILE A 190 19.32 15.65 2.59
C ILE A 190 19.00 16.96 1.87
N SER A 191 19.64 17.20 0.73
CA SER A 191 19.50 18.44 -0.05
C SER A 191 19.19 18.16 -1.51
N SER A 192 18.23 18.90 -2.05
CA SER A 192 17.90 19.01 -3.48
C SER A 192 18.05 20.47 -3.91
N ALA A 193 17.99 20.78 -5.22
CA ALA A 193 18.23 22.12 -5.77
C ALA A 193 17.62 23.30 -4.98
N ASP A 194 16.41 23.14 -4.45
CA ASP A 194 15.66 24.23 -3.80
C ASP A 194 15.44 24.05 -2.29
N GLU A 195 15.89 22.94 -1.69
CA GLU A 195 15.54 22.60 -0.30
C GLU A 195 16.59 21.70 0.38
N SER A 196 16.79 21.91 1.68
CA SER A 196 17.61 21.04 2.53
C SER A 196 16.89 20.72 3.84
N TRP A 197 16.95 19.47 4.27
CA TRP A 197 16.39 18.99 5.54
C TRP A 197 17.45 18.32 6.37
N THR A 198 17.48 18.61 7.68
CA THR A 198 18.48 18.10 8.62
C THR A 198 17.81 17.36 9.77
N GLU A 199 18.40 16.23 10.16
CA GLU A 199 17.96 15.37 11.26
C GLU A 199 19.14 14.99 12.15
N VAL A 200 18.83 14.62 13.39
CA VAL A 200 19.80 14.07 14.36
C VAL A 200 19.18 12.86 15.06
N ASP A 201 19.94 11.78 15.20
CA ASP A 201 19.54 10.58 15.95
C ASP A 201 20.76 9.87 16.57
N LYS A 202 20.51 8.99 17.55
CA LYS A 202 21.52 8.03 18.04
C LYS A 202 21.70 6.86 17.08
N GLU A 203 20.63 6.46 16.39
CA GLU A 203 20.57 5.30 15.53
C GLU A 203 20.57 5.72 14.05
N LEU A 204 21.50 5.15 13.27
CA LEU A 204 21.63 5.45 11.85
C LEU A 204 20.39 5.07 11.05
N ASP A 205 19.73 3.94 11.35
CA ASP A 205 18.47 3.52 10.72
C ASP A 205 17.38 4.58 10.89
N ALA A 206 17.17 5.03 12.13
CA ALA A 206 16.15 6.01 12.44
C ALA A 206 16.42 7.36 11.74
N LEU A 207 17.68 7.80 11.72
CA LEU A 207 18.11 8.99 10.97
C LEU A 207 17.84 8.85 9.48
N TRP A 208 18.31 7.76 8.87
CA TRP A 208 18.19 7.48 7.44
C TRP A 208 16.73 7.48 6.99
N ILE A 209 15.89 6.75 7.71
CA ILE A 209 14.46 6.65 7.40
C ILE A 209 13.78 8.02 7.52
N ARG A 210 14.15 8.90 8.46
CA ARG A 210 13.56 10.25 8.55
C ARG A 210 13.98 11.17 7.42
N LEU A 211 15.26 11.15 7.03
CA LEU A 211 15.74 11.92 5.88
C LEU A 211 15.02 11.52 4.59
N TRP A 212 14.94 10.23 4.31
CA TRP A 212 14.27 9.74 3.11
C TRP A 212 12.75 9.90 3.19
N ALA A 213 12.15 9.77 4.37
CA ALA A 213 10.73 10.08 4.57
C ALA A 213 10.41 11.51 4.14
N HIS A 214 11.21 12.48 4.58
CA HIS A 214 11.04 13.88 4.17
C HIS A 214 11.14 14.01 2.65
N HIS A 215 12.16 13.42 2.03
CA HIS A 215 12.35 13.47 0.58
C HIS A 215 11.20 12.84 -0.21
N PHE A 216 10.73 11.65 0.16
CA PHE A 216 9.69 10.93 -0.60
C PHE A 216 8.27 11.45 -0.35
N THR A 217 8.02 12.11 0.78
CA THR A 217 6.67 12.60 1.12
C THR A 217 6.48 14.09 0.88
N ARG A 218 7.51 14.78 0.37
CA ARG A 218 7.43 16.20 0.03
C ARG A 218 6.36 16.46 -1.05
N PRO A 219 5.59 17.56 -0.96
CA PRO A 219 4.74 18.00 -2.05
C PRO A 219 5.57 18.18 -3.33
N GLY A 220 5.25 17.44 -4.39
CA GLY A 220 6.01 17.48 -5.64
C GLY A 220 7.26 16.58 -5.69
N ALA A 221 7.59 15.80 -4.65
CA ALA A 221 8.51 14.64 -4.79
C ALA A 221 7.92 13.60 -5.73
N ASP A 222 6.60 13.48 -5.69
CA ASP A 222 5.78 12.75 -6.65
C ASP A 222 5.94 13.26 -8.09
N ALA A 223 6.34 14.52 -8.33
CA ALA A 223 6.32 15.15 -9.66
C ALA A 223 7.35 14.60 -10.68
N GLY A 224 8.12 13.57 -10.31
CA GLY A 224 8.91 12.76 -11.25
C GLY A 224 8.73 11.25 -11.05
N MET A 225 7.85 10.84 -10.13
CA MET A 225 7.60 9.45 -9.77
C MET A 225 6.19 9.03 -10.18
N LEU A 226 5.20 9.87 -9.89
CA LEU A 226 3.80 9.71 -10.25
C LEU A 226 3.48 10.49 -11.53
N THR A 227 2.73 9.84 -12.42
CA THR A 227 2.11 10.50 -13.58
C THR A 227 0.72 10.95 -13.19
N SER A 228 0.42 12.25 -13.34
CA SER A 228 -0.94 12.78 -13.23
C SER A 228 -1.55 12.86 -14.62
N LEU A 229 -2.74 12.28 -14.79
CA LEU A 229 -3.45 12.13 -16.06
C LEU A 229 -4.89 12.60 -15.89
N THR A 230 -5.44 13.22 -16.93
CA THR A 230 -6.89 13.46 -17.01
C THR A 230 -7.53 12.29 -17.74
N LEU A 231 -8.25 11.44 -17.01
CA LEU A 231 -9.01 10.32 -17.56
C LEU A 231 -10.43 10.79 -17.86
N THR A 232 -10.85 10.69 -19.12
CA THR A 232 -12.23 10.95 -19.52
C THR A 232 -12.89 9.63 -19.90
N VAL A 233 -14.05 9.31 -19.33
CA VAL A 233 -14.86 8.12 -19.68
C VAL A 233 -16.22 8.55 -20.18
N ARG A 234 -16.68 7.95 -21.28
CA ARG A 234 -17.91 8.31 -22.00
C ARG A 234 -18.78 7.09 -22.29
N GLY A 235 -20.07 7.34 -22.50
CA GLY A 235 -21.06 6.33 -22.89
C GLY A 235 -22.00 5.92 -21.76
N TRP A 236 -22.01 6.66 -20.65
CA TRP A 236 -22.90 6.36 -19.53
C TRP A 236 -24.35 6.79 -19.85
N TYR A 237 -25.33 5.96 -19.53
CA TYR A 237 -26.75 6.33 -19.68
C TYR A 237 -27.32 7.07 -18.46
N ALA A 238 -26.69 6.90 -17.29
CA ALA A 238 -27.14 7.50 -16.03
C ALA A 238 -25.95 7.82 -15.12
N ALA A 239 -26.14 8.82 -14.25
CA ALA A 239 -25.12 9.26 -13.29
C ALA A 239 -24.73 8.15 -12.28
N ASP A 240 -25.63 7.20 -12.01
CA ASP A 240 -25.34 6.05 -11.14
C ASP A 240 -24.20 5.19 -11.71
N GLY A 241 -24.06 5.10 -13.03
CA GLY A 241 -22.94 4.42 -13.66
C GLY A 241 -21.61 5.10 -13.39
N VAL A 242 -21.58 6.44 -13.44
CA VAL A 242 -20.40 7.24 -13.09
C VAL A 242 -20.02 7.01 -11.63
N LYS A 243 -20.98 7.03 -10.71
CA LYS A 243 -20.75 6.75 -9.28
C LYS A 243 -20.24 5.32 -9.05
N GLY A 244 -20.82 4.34 -9.74
CA GLY A 244 -20.38 2.95 -9.66
C GLY A 244 -18.95 2.76 -10.14
N PHE A 245 -18.56 3.43 -11.24
CA PHE A 245 -17.18 3.41 -11.71
C PHE A 245 -16.22 4.17 -10.79
N ASP A 246 -16.63 5.29 -10.21
CA ASP A 246 -15.82 6.01 -9.22
C ASP A 246 -15.49 5.12 -8.01
N ALA A 247 -16.49 4.38 -7.52
CA ALA A 247 -16.32 3.38 -6.48
C ALA A 247 -15.39 2.23 -6.92
N GLU A 248 -15.56 1.69 -8.14
CA GLU A 248 -14.69 0.64 -8.68
C GLU A 248 -13.24 1.12 -8.82
N LEU A 249 -13.02 2.27 -9.44
CA LEU A 249 -11.71 2.90 -9.63
C LEU A 249 -11.02 3.12 -8.28
N SER A 250 -11.81 3.34 -7.21
CA SER A 250 -11.28 3.48 -5.86
C SER A 250 -10.58 2.22 -5.34
N THR A 251 -10.99 1.04 -5.82
CA THR A 251 -10.47 -0.27 -5.39
C THR A 251 -9.16 -0.67 -6.09
N TRP A 252 -8.75 0.04 -7.14
CA TRP A 252 -7.57 -0.30 -7.94
C TRP A 252 -6.24 0.17 -7.30
N GLU A 253 -6.01 -0.21 -6.04
CA GLU A 253 -4.94 0.32 -5.17
C GLU A 253 -3.52 0.23 -5.75
N LYS A 254 -3.24 -0.75 -6.63
CA LYS A 254 -1.94 -0.94 -7.30
C LYS A 254 -1.77 -0.11 -8.56
N ALA A 255 -2.86 0.12 -9.29
CA ALA A 255 -2.83 0.80 -10.59
C ALA A 255 -3.10 2.31 -10.46
N ARG A 256 -3.44 2.77 -9.26
CA ARG A 256 -3.83 4.15 -8.97
C ARG A 256 -3.33 4.56 -7.60
N GLU A 257 -2.75 5.75 -7.54
CA GLU A 257 -2.47 6.42 -6.28
C GLU A 257 -3.68 7.22 -5.78
N SER A 258 -4.23 8.08 -6.64
CA SER A 258 -5.47 8.80 -6.37
C SER A 258 -6.31 8.92 -7.63
N ALA A 259 -7.63 9.01 -7.49
CA ALA A 259 -8.51 9.55 -8.52
C ALA A 259 -9.52 10.47 -7.85
N GLU A 260 -9.70 11.63 -8.45
CA GLU A 260 -10.67 12.63 -8.04
C GLU A 260 -11.60 12.88 -9.22
N LEU A 261 -12.91 12.71 -9.03
CA LEU A 261 -13.92 13.08 -10.01
C LEU A 261 -13.95 14.61 -10.10
N VAL A 262 -13.51 15.15 -11.23
CA VAL A 262 -13.40 16.60 -11.47
C VAL A 262 -14.67 17.16 -12.08
N ARG A 263 -15.28 16.41 -13.01
CA ARG A 263 -16.42 16.89 -13.80
C ARG A 263 -17.30 15.75 -14.26
N VAL A 264 -18.60 16.04 -14.35
CA VAL A 264 -19.59 15.21 -15.04
C VAL A 264 -20.32 16.09 -16.05
N ASP A 265 -20.31 15.68 -17.31
CA ASP A 265 -20.92 16.39 -18.42
C ASP A 265 -22.11 15.59 -18.97
N MET A 266 -23.26 16.25 -19.10
CA MET A 266 -24.43 15.70 -19.79
C MET A 266 -24.34 16.07 -21.27
N LEU A 267 -24.23 15.07 -22.13
CA LEU A 267 -24.12 15.19 -23.58
C LEU A 267 -25.41 14.66 -24.24
N PRO A 268 -25.71 15.06 -25.50
CA PRO A 268 -26.87 14.52 -26.23
C PRO A 268 -26.87 12.99 -26.34
N ASP A 269 -25.69 12.38 -26.41
CA ASP A 269 -25.50 10.94 -26.61
C ASP A 269 -25.22 10.18 -25.30
N GLY A 270 -25.40 10.82 -24.14
CA GLY A 270 -25.20 10.20 -22.82
C GLY A 270 -24.40 11.08 -21.86
N ILE A 271 -23.76 10.46 -20.88
CA ILE A 271 -22.99 11.14 -19.84
C ILE A 271 -21.50 10.83 -20.03
N ALA A 272 -20.69 11.87 -19.88
CA ALA A 272 -19.24 11.79 -19.78
C ALA A 272 -18.80 12.24 -18.39
N ALA A 273 -17.70 11.68 -17.91
CA ALA A 273 -17.09 12.10 -16.65
C ALA A 273 -15.58 12.15 -16.79
N MET A 274 -14.97 13.04 -16.01
CA MET A 274 -13.54 13.31 -16.02
C MET A 274 -12.97 13.14 -14.63
N TRP A 275 -11.87 12.39 -14.55
CA TRP A 275 -11.11 12.18 -13.32
C TRP A 275 -9.69 12.70 -13.49
N LYS A 276 -9.18 13.33 -12.44
CA LYS A 276 -7.75 13.53 -12.27
C LYS A 276 -7.19 12.31 -11.58
N VAL A 277 -6.42 11.51 -12.32
CA VAL A 277 -5.85 10.24 -11.84
C VAL A 277 -4.36 10.40 -11.68
N THR A 278 -3.85 10.00 -10.52
CA THR A 278 -2.41 9.94 -10.25
C THR A 278 -2.00 8.47 -10.18
N THR A 279 -0.97 8.06 -10.91
CA THR A 279 -0.50 6.67 -10.95
C THR A 279 1.01 6.53 -11.09
N LEU A 280 1.59 5.49 -10.50
CA LEU A 280 2.97 5.05 -10.76
C LEU A 280 3.09 4.17 -12.02
N ASP A 281 1.96 3.65 -12.51
CA ASP A 281 1.93 2.77 -13.67
C ASP A 281 0.73 3.08 -14.57
N ARG A 282 1.02 3.84 -15.63
CA ARG A 282 0.03 4.13 -16.67
C ARG A 282 -0.40 2.87 -17.41
N ASP A 283 0.50 1.93 -17.65
CA ASP A 283 0.21 0.74 -18.45
C ASP A 283 -0.68 -0.24 -17.69
N ALA A 284 -0.45 -0.44 -16.38
CA ALA A 284 -1.38 -1.21 -15.56
C ALA A 284 -2.75 -0.52 -15.42
N LEU A 285 -2.79 0.81 -15.34
CA LEU A 285 -4.06 1.54 -15.33
C LEU A 285 -4.82 1.35 -16.65
N VAL A 286 -4.13 1.48 -17.80
CA VAL A 286 -4.67 1.20 -19.14
C VAL A 286 -5.21 -0.22 -19.22
N ALA A 287 -4.43 -1.22 -18.82
CA ALA A 287 -4.85 -2.62 -18.87
C ALA A 287 -6.12 -2.88 -18.02
N ARG A 288 -6.26 -2.21 -16.86
CA ARG A 288 -7.46 -2.28 -16.03
C ARG A 288 -8.67 -1.62 -16.70
N LEU A 289 -8.47 -0.46 -17.31
CA LEU A 289 -9.52 0.25 -18.07
C LEU A 289 -10.00 -0.59 -19.26
N ASP A 290 -9.07 -1.18 -20.01
CA ASP A 290 -9.36 -2.04 -21.17
C ASP A 290 -10.10 -3.33 -20.77
N ALA A 291 -9.83 -3.88 -19.58
CA ALA A 291 -10.55 -5.02 -19.06
C ALA A 291 -11.97 -4.66 -18.57
N TYR A 292 -12.14 -3.47 -18.00
CA TYR A 292 -13.38 -3.09 -17.31
C TYR A 292 -14.41 -2.40 -18.22
N LEU A 293 -13.99 -1.46 -19.07
CA LEU A 293 -14.89 -0.53 -19.76
C LEU A 293 -15.56 -1.09 -21.03
N PRO A 294 -14.87 -1.80 -21.95
CA PRO A 294 -15.45 -2.18 -23.24
C PRO A 294 -16.66 -3.11 -23.12
N SER A 295 -16.65 -4.05 -22.16
CA SER A 295 -17.78 -4.96 -21.89
C SER A 295 -19.05 -4.23 -21.43
N ARG A 296 -18.92 -2.96 -21.04
CA ARG A 296 -20.01 -2.08 -20.57
C ARG A 296 -20.42 -1.05 -21.63
N GLY A 297 -19.86 -1.12 -22.84
CA GLY A 297 -20.12 -0.15 -23.92
C GLY A 297 -19.50 1.23 -23.67
N LEU A 298 -18.51 1.30 -22.78
CA LEU A 298 -17.86 2.56 -22.40
C LEU A 298 -16.55 2.72 -23.15
N SER A 299 -16.20 3.97 -23.42
CA SER A 299 -14.91 4.35 -24.02
C SER A 299 -14.17 5.33 -23.12
N TYR A 300 -12.85 5.35 -23.21
CA TYR A 300 -12.03 6.28 -22.44
C TYR A 300 -10.93 6.93 -23.28
N SER A 301 -10.45 8.07 -22.81
CA SER A 301 -9.29 8.77 -23.37
C SER A 301 -8.47 9.40 -22.25
N PHE A 302 -7.17 9.51 -22.45
CA PHE A 302 -6.30 10.34 -21.63
C PHE A 302 -6.03 11.66 -22.32
N GLU A 303 -6.28 12.76 -21.64
CA GLU A 303 -5.76 14.06 -22.03
C GLU A 303 -4.47 14.32 -21.25
N ALA A 304 -3.42 14.75 -21.95
CA ALA A 304 -2.26 15.32 -21.28
C ALA A 304 -2.69 16.63 -20.63
N LEU A 305 -2.36 16.82 -19.35
CA LEU A 305 -2.44 18.14 -18.75
C LEU A 305 -1.51 19.07 -19.56
N PRO A 306 -1.94 20.29 -19.91
CA PRO A 306 -1.05 21.31 -20.46
C PRO A 306 0.09 21.65 -19.51
#